data_AF-A0A9E1M6G2-F1
#
_entry.id   AF-A0A9E1M6G2-F1
#
_cell.length_a   1.000
_cell.length_b   1.000
_cell.length_c   1.000
_cell.angle_alpha   90.00
_cell.angle_beta   90.00
_cell.angle_gamma   90.00
#
_symmetry.space_group_name_H-M   'P 1'
#
loop_
_entity.id
_entity.type
_entity.pdbx_description
1 polymer ?
#
loop_
_entity_poly.entity_id
_entity_poly.type
_entity_poly.pdbx_seq_one_letter_code
_entity_poly.pdbx_strand_id
1 'polypeptide(L)'
;MKSTNLQMHKKVKTIVLITAIGCIYATIVRYTTFRIPCFFHEITGLNCPGCGITRMFYYLSILDLPHASQANYYLFWSIPVLLGLLIIDYFPFFNFKKSPRRKKFVNITALCYLIGLFVWFVVRNILSI
;
A
#
# COMPACT_ATOMS: atom_id res chain seq x y z
N MET A 1 34.92 -1.77 9.08
CA MET A 1 34.44 -0.40 8.79
C MET A 1 34.22 -0.08 7.29
N LYS A 2 35.00 -0.59 6.32
CA LYS A 2 34.79 -0.32 4.87
C LYS A 2 33.48 -0.90 4.28
N SER A 3 32.97 -2.02 4.81
CA SER A 3 31.76 -2.69 4.31
C SER A 3 30.48 -1.85 4.47
N THR A 4 30.34 -1.14 5.59
CA THR A 4 29.13 -0.36 5.91
C THR A 4 28.95 0.85 4.98
N ASN A 5 30.04 1.56 4.66
CA ASN A 5 29.99 2.70 3.74
C ASN A 5 29.61 2.28 2.31
N LEU A 6 30.16 1.16 1.81
CA LEU A 6 29.86 0.67 0.47
C LEU A 6 28.38 0.25 0.33
N GLN A 7 27.80 -0.35 1.37
CA GLN A 7 26.38 -0.69 1.42
C GLN A 7 25.50 0.56 1.49
N MET A 8 25.92 1.58 2.24
CA MET A 8 25.20 2.85 2.37
C MET A 8 25.18 3.63 1.05
N HIS A 9 26.31 3.76 0.35
CA HIS A 9 26.35 4.41 -0.97
C HIS A 9 25.50 3.68 -2.01
N LYS A 10 25.46 2.34 -1.99
CA LYS A 10 24.56 1.56 -2.86
C LYS A 10 23.09 1.87 -2.58
N LYS A 11 22.67 1.85 -1.30
CA LYS A 11 21.29 2.18 -0.90
C LYS A 11 20.90 3.60 -1.31
N VAL A 12 21.77 4.58 -1.05
CA VAL A 12 21.53 5.99 -1.42
C VAL A 12 21.41 6.15 -2.93
N LYS A 13 22.32 5.54 -3.71
CA LYS A 13 22.25 5.58 -5.18
C LYS A 13 20.96 4.96 -5.70
N THR A 14 20.52 3.83 -5.13
CA THR A 14 19.25 3.20 -5.49
C THR A 14 18.06 4.10 -5.16
N ILE A 15 18.02 4.73 -3.98
CA ILE A 15 16.94 5.64 -3.58
C ILE A 15 16.88 6.86 -4.51
N VAL A 16 18.02 7.47 -4.80
CA VAL A 16 18.12 8.63 -5.71
C VAL A 16 17.63 8.23 -7.10
N LEU A 17 18.03 7.07 -7.62
CA LEU A 17 17.60 6.59 -8.92
C LEU A 17 16.09 6.34 -8.99
N ILE A 18 15.52 5.64 -8.00
CA ILE A 18 14.07 5.38 -7.93
C ILE A 18 13.30 6.70 -7.85
N THR A 19 13.77 7.64 -7.03
CA THR A 19 13.14 8.95 -6.88
C THR A 19 13.19 9.74 -8.19
N ALA A 20 14.34 9.77 -8.86
CA ALA A 20 14.49 10.43 -10.16
C ALA A 20 13.56 9.83 -11.23
N ILE A 21 13.48 8.50 -11.32
CA ILE A 21 12.55 7.80 -12.23
C ILE A 21 11.10 8.18 -11.90
N GLY A 22 10.73 8.19 -10.61
CA GLY A 22 9.41 8.59 -10.16
C GLY A 22 9.06 10.03 -10.55
N CYS A 23 9.99 10.98 -10.39
CA CYS A 23 9.80 12.38 -10.77
C CYS A 23 9.66 12.55 -12.29
N ILE A 24 10.46 11.84 -13.08
CA ILE A 24 10.35 11.85 -14.55
C ILE A 24 8.99 11.31 -14.98
N TYR A 25 8.57 10.17 -14.42
CA TYR A 25 7.28 9.57 -14.74
C TYR A 25 6.11 10.49 -14.34
N ALA A 26 6.16 11.12 -13.17
CA ALA A 26 5.15 12.09 -12.74
C ALA A 26 5.05 13.29 -13.69
N THR A 27 6.19 13.76 -14.20
CA THR A 27 6.24 14.85 -15.19
C THR A 27 5.62 14.41 -16.52
N ILE A 28 5.95 13.20 -17.01
CA ILE A 28 5.36 12.63 -18.22
C ILE A 28 3.84 12.50 -18.07
N VAL A 29 3.35 11.93 -16.98
CA VAL A 29 1.90 11.76 -16.72
C VAL A 29 1.17 13.11 -16.61
N ARG A 30 1.86 14.16 -16.16
CA ARG A 30 1.27 15.50 -16.03
C ARG A 30 1.17 16.26 -17.35
N TYR A 31 2.13 16.09 -18.25
CA TYR A 31 2.21 16.84 -19.51
C TYR A 31 1.83 16.03 -20.76
N THR A 32 1.63 14.71 -20.63
CA THR A 32 1.27 13.83 -21.74
C THR A 32 0.05 12.99 -21.38
N THR A 33 -0.60 12.40 -22.39
CA THR A 33 -1.69 11.42 -22.19
C THR A 33 -1.19 10.03 -21.81
N PHE A 34 0.12 9.82 -21.71
CA PHE A 34 0.71 8.53 -21.38
C PHE A 34 0.44 8.18 -19.92
N ARG A 35 -0.38 7.15 -19.71
CA ARG A 35 -0.69 6.58 -18.40
C ARG A 35 -0.44 5.09 -18.49
N ILE A 36 0.35 4.54 -17.56
CA ILE A 36 0.55 3.09 -17.50
C ILE A 36 -0.79 2.46 -17.09
N PRO A 37 -1.44 1.67 -17.97
CA PRO A 37 -2.69 1.02 -17.62
C PRO A 37 -2.44 -0.09 -16.60
N CYS A 38 -3.49 -0.47 -15.88
CA CYS A 38 -3.44 -1.62 -14.97
C CYS A 38 -3.41 -2.89 -15.85
N PHE A 39 -2.24 -3.45 -16.13
CA PHE A 39 -2.11 -4.66 -16.99
C PHE A 39 -3.02 -5.81 -16.56
N PHE A 40 -3.27 -5.95 -15.26
CA PHE A 40 -4.22 -6.94 -14.74
C PHE A 40 -5.64 -6.69 -15.26
N HIS A 41 -6.09 -5.44 -15.28
CA HIS A 41 -7.41 -5.06 -15.79
C HIS A 41 -7.48 -5.24 -17.31
N GLU A 42 -6.42 -4.86 -18.05
CA GLU A 42 -6.36 -5.08 -19.51
C GLU A 42 -6.50 -6.56 -19.89
N ILE A 43 -5.91 -7.47 -19.10
CA ILE A 43 -5.93 -8.91 -19.38
C ILE A 43 -7.23 -9.55 -18.88
N THR A 44 -7.71 -9.19 -17.70
CA THR A 44 -8.81 -9.91 -17.02
C THR A 44 -10.16 -9.19 -17.07
N GLY A 45 -10.18 -7.89 -17.40
CA GLY A 45 -11.33 -7.02 -17.22
C GLY A 45 -11.67 -6.72 -15.76
N LEU A 46 -10.95 -7.30 -14.79
CA LEU A 46 -11.25 -7.16 -13.37
C LEU A 46 -10.53 -5.95 -12.77
N ASN A 47 -11.24 -5.23 -11.91
CA ASN A 47 -10.70 -4.16 -11.09
C ASN A 47 -9.79 -4.74 -9.98
N CYS A 48 -8.48 -4.66 -10.17
CA CYS A 48 -7.47 -5.07 -9.19
C CYS A 48 -7.50 -4.14 -7.94
N PRO A 49 -7.52 -4.68 -6.71
CA PRO A 49 -7.56 -3.87 -5.50
C PRO A 49 -6.27 -3.06 -5.34
N GLY A 50 -5.14 -3.56 -5.87
CA GLY A 50 -3.86 -2.84 -5.87
C GLY A 50 -3.89 -1.52 -6.63
N CYS A 51 -4.49 -1.50 -7.84
CA CYS A 51 -4.69 -0.25 -8.59
C CYS A 51 -5.62 0.72 -7.82
N GLY A 52 -6.57 0.19 -7.04
CA GLY A 52 -7.41 0.98 -6.12
C GLY A 52 -6.65 1.58 -4.94
N ILE A 53 -5.67 0.86 -4.36
CA ILE A 53 -4.80 1.38 -3.29
C ILE A 53 -4.03 2.62 -3.75
N THR A 54 -3.44 2.57 -4.97
CA THR A 54 -2.70 3.70 -5.53
C THR A 54 -3.60 4.93 -5.71
N ARG A 55 -4.83 4.74 -6.23
CA ARG A 55 -5.81 5.83 -6.36
C ARG A 55 -6.26 6.36 -5.00
N MET A 56 -6.47 5.49 -4.01
CA MET A 56 -6.83 5.88 -2.64
C MET A 56 -5.76 6.80 -2.05
N PHE A 57 -4.49 6.42 -2.13
CA PHE A 57 -3.40 7.26 -1.62
C PHE A 57 -3.22 8.57 -2.41
N TYR A 58 -3.46 8.55 -3.72
CA TYR A 58 -3.50 9.78 -4.51
C TYR A 58 -4.58 10.74 -3.98
N TYR A 59 -5.82 10.28 -3.79
CA TYR A 59 -6.90 11.12 -3.27
C TYR A 59 -6.64 11.57 -1.82
N LEU A 60 -6.06 10.72 -0.97
CA LEU A 60 -5.60 11.11 0.37
C LEU A 60 -4.55 12.23 0.32
N SER A 61 -3.64 12.21 -0.66
CA SER A 61 -2.59 13.24 -0.79
C SER A 61 -3.13 14.63 -1.13
N ILE A 62 -4.31 14.69 -1.76
CA ILE A 62 -5.04 15.93 -2.05
C ILE A 62 -6.21 16.18 -1.09
N LEU A 63 -6.28 15.43 0.02
CA LEU A 63 -7.31 15.50 1.06
C LEU A 63 -8.76 15.25 0.55
N ASP A 64 -8.92 14.52 -0.55
CA ASP A 64 -10.22 14.11 -1.09
C ASP A 64 -10.66 12.78 -0.47
N LEU A 65 -11.23 12.85 0.73
CA LEU A 65 -11.68 11.65 1.46
C LEU A 65 -12.82 10.88 0.76
N PRO A 66 -13.82 11.53 0.14
CA PRO A 66 -14.87 10.82 -0.60
C PRO A 66 -14.32 9.95 -1.72
N HIS A 67 -13.46 10.48 -2.59
CA HIS A 67 -12.89 9.70 -3.69
C HIS A 67 -11.83 8.70 -3.20
N ALA A 68 -11.11 9.01 -2.12
CA ALA A 68 -10.20 8.05 -1.49
C ALA A 68 -10.95 6.81 -0.99
N SER A 69 -12.05 7.00 -0.26
CA SER A 69 -12.83 5.87 0.26
C SER A 69 -13.44 5.03 -0.87
N GLN A 70 -13.96 5.67 -1.92
CA GLN A 70 -14.45 4.98 -3.12
C GLN A 70 -13.37 4.17 -3.83
N ALA A 71 -12.15 4.68 -3.91
CA ALA A 71 -11.05 3.99 -4.59
C ALA A 71 -10.68 2.65 -3.92
N ASN A 72 -10.83 2.53 -2.59
CA ASN A 72 -10.68 1.27 -1.88
C ASN A 72 -11.34 1.33 -0.49
N TYR A 73 -12.63 0.98 -0.40
CA TYR A 73 -13.37 1.04 0.86
C TYR A 73 -12.75 0.18 1.96
N TYR A 74 -12.36 -1.06 1.63
CA TYR A 74 -11.81 -1.99 2.60
C TYR A 74 -10.52 -1.48 3.24
N LEU A 75 -9.57 -1.01 2.41
CA LEU A 75 -8.32 -0.48 2.91
C LEU A 75 -8.56 0.84 3.66
N PHE A 76 -9.34 1.77 3.08
CA PHE A 76 -9.57 3.09 3.65
C PHE A 76 -10.07 3.01 5.10
N TRP A 77 -11.09 2.18 5.35
CA TRP A 77 -11.67 2.03 6.69
C TRP A 77 -10.82 1.19 7.63
N SER A 78 -9.90 0.36 7.12
CA SER A 78 -8.98 -0.41 7.94
C SER A 78 -7.68 0.31 8.27
N ILE A 79 -7.42 1.50 7.69
CA ILE A 79 -6.24 2.34 7.99
C ILE A 79 -6.02 2.51 9.52
N PRO A 80 -7.01 2.88 10.34
CA PRO A 80 -6.79 3.07 11.78
C PRO A 80 -6.33 1.78 12.49
N VAL A 81 -6.88 0.63 12.09
CA VAL A 81 -6.50 -0.68 12.65
C VAL A 81 -5.07 -1.04 12.24
N LEU A 82 -4.72 -0.86 10.96
CA LEU A 82 -3.38 -1.12 10.46
C LEU A 82 -2.34 -0.21 11.11
N LEU A 83 -2.64 1.08 11.27
CA LEU A 83 -1.78 2.02 11.97
C LEU A 83 -1.62 1.64 13.44
N GLY A 84 -2.70 1.24 14.13
CA GLY A 84 -2.64 0.75 15.51
C GLY A 84 -1.73 -0.47 15.66
N LEU A 85 -1.84 -1.45 14.76
CA LEU A 85 -0.97 -2.63 14.74
C LEU A 85 0.51 -2.25 14.52
N LEU A 86 0.79 -1.32 13.60
CA LEU A 86 2.13 -0.81 13.34
C LEU A 86 2.70 -0.08 14.56
N ILE A 87 1.89 0.75 15.22
CA ILE A 87 2.30 1.49 16.41
C ILE A 87 2.68 0.53 17.54
N ILE A 88 1.87 -0.49 17.80
CA ILE A 88 2.14 -1.50 18.84
C ILE A 88 3.40 -2.32 18.51
N ASP A 89 3.72 -2.56 17.24
CA ASP A 89 4.93 -3.30 16.86
C ASP A 89 6.20 -2.45 16.90
N TYR A 90 6.11 -1.17 16.56
CA TYR A 90 7.26 -0.29 16.42
C TYR A 90 7.60 0.51 17.69
N PHE A 91 6.61 0.90 18.49
CA PHE A 91 6.82 1.69 19.70
C PHE A 91 6.91 0.80 20.95
N PRO A 92 8.08 0.73 21.62
CA PRO A 92 8.31 -0.12 22.79
C PRO A 92 7.59 0.37 24.06
N PHE A 93 6.92 1.53 24.00
CA PHE A 93 6.16 2.11 25.10
C PHE A 93 5.06 1.17 25.59
N PHE A 94 4.46 0.46 24.66
CA PHE A 94 3.63 -0.69 24.95
C PHE A 94 4.57 -1.87 25.23
N ASN A 95 4.78 -2.21 26.50
CA ASN A 95 5.53 -3.38 26.99
C ASN A 95 4.89 -4.73 26.57
N PHE A 96 4.39 -4.83 25.34
CA PHE A 96 3.87 -6.02 24.70
C PHE A 96 5.04 -6.93 24.36
N LYS A 97 5.38 -7.83 25.29
CA LYS A 97 6.38 -8.87 25.06
C LYS A 97 6.06 -9.63 23.76
N LYS A 98 7.09 -9.87 22.93
CA LYS A 98 7.04 -10.69 21.71
C LYS A 98 6.82 -12.18 22.04
N SER A 99 5.68 -12.50 22.66
CA SER A 99 5.31 -13.86 23.05
C SER A 99 4.88 -14.70 21.84
N PRO A 100 4.94 -16.04 21.94
CA PRO A 100 4.38 -16.93 20.92
C PRO A 100 2.89 -16.68 20.66
N ARG A 101 2.13 -16.31 21.71
CA ARG A 101 0.70 -15.94 21.61
C ARG A 101 0.49 -14.71 20.74
N ARG A 102 1.37 -13.70 20.84
CA ARG A 102 1.34 -12.51 19.97
C ARG A 102 1.57 -12.85 18.50
N LYS A 103 2.59 -13.67 18.19
CA LYS A 103 2.85 -14.10 16.80
C LYS A 103 1.63 -14.81 16.23
N LYS A 104 1.00 -15.70 17.00
CA LYS A 104 -0.24 -16.38 16.60
C LYS A 104 -1.37 -15.37 16.34
N PHE A 105 -1.57 -14.40 17.24
CA PHE A 105 -2.59 -13.36 17.07
C PHE A 105 -2.37 -12.50 15.82
N VAL A 106 -1.14 -12.02 15.58
CA VAL A 106 -0.79 -11.24 14.38
C VAL A 106 -1.01 -12.06 13.11
N ASN A 107 -0.60 -13.33 13.09
CA ASN A 107 -0.79 -14.20 11.93
C ASN A 107 -2.28 -14.46 11.65
N ILE A 108 -3.08 -14.72 12.68
CA ILE A 108 -4.54 -14.90 12.53
C ILE A 108 -5.17 -13.61 12.01
N THR A 109 -4.82 -12.46 12.60
CA THR A 109 -5.33 -11.15 12.18
C THR A 109 -4.96 -10.86 10.73
N ALA A 110 -3.70 -11.13 10.33
CA ALA A 110 -3.24 -10.98 8.96
C ALA A 110 -3.99 -11.90 8.00
N LEU A 111 -4.23 -13.16 8.38
CA LEU A 111 -5.02 -14.09 7.58
C LEU A 111 -6.46 -13.62 7.41
N CYS A 112 -7.14 -13.24 8.49
CA CYS A 112 -8.48 -12.65 8.44
C CYS A 112 -8.51 -11.41 7.55
N TYR A 113 -7.47 -10.58 7.63
CA TYR A 113 -7.35 -9.38 6.82
C TYR A 113 -7.17 -9.70 5.31
N LEU A 114 -6.36 -10.71 4.98
CA LEU A 114 -6.18 -11.17 3.61
C LEU A 114 -7.47 -11.77 3.03
N ILE A 115 -8.21 -12.54 3.84
CA ILE A 115 -9.54 -13.05 3.47
C ILE A 115 -10.49 -11.89 3.21
N GLY A 116 -10.55 -10.89 4.10
CA GLY A 116 -11.37 -9.70 3.91
C GLY A 116 -11.00 -8.91 2.65
N LEU A 117 -9.70 -8.81 2.33
CA LEU A 117 -9.22 -8.16 1.11
C LEU A 117 -9.64 -8.94 -0.15
N PHE A 118 -9.62 -10.27 -0.08
CA PHE A 118 -10.11 -11.12 -1.16
C PHE A 118 -11.63 -11.01 -1.34
N VAL A 119 -12.39 -11.00 -0.24
CA VAL A 119 -13.85 -10.75 -0.28
C VAL A 119 -14.14 -9.39 -0.90
N TRP A 120 -13.42 -8.35 -0.48
CA TRP A 120 -13.55 -7.02 -1.08
C TRP A 120 -13.24 -7.04 -2.59
N PHE A 121 -12.19 -7.75 -3.01
CA PHE A 121 -11.87 -7.93 -4.42
C PHE A 121 -13.03 -8.57 -5.20
N VAL A 122 -13.69 -9.58 -4.65
CA VAL A 122 -14.85 -10.19 -5.31
C VAL A 122 -16.03 -9.22 -5.35
N VAL A 123 -16.40 -8.64 -4.21
CA VAL A 123 -17.54 -7.71 -4.07
C VAL A 123 -17.40 -6.54 -5.03
N ARG A 124 -16.24 -5.90 -5.09
CA ARG A 124 -16.02 -4.73 -5.93
C ARG A 124 -16.11 -5.02 -7.43
N ASN A 125 -15.72 -6.24 -7.83
CA ASN A 125 -15.80 -6.65 -9.23
C ASN A 125 -17.23 -7.00 -9.64
N ILE A 126 -18.02 -7.57 -8.72
CA ILE A 126 -19.44 -7.81 -8.93
C ILE A 126 -20.20 -6.48 -9.02
N LEU A 127 -19.93 -5.56 -8.10
CA LEU A 127 -20.59 -4.27 -8.03
C LEU A 127 -20.03 -3.24 -9.03
N SER A 128 -18.95 -3.58 -9.74
CA SER A 128 -18.22 -2.68 -10.65
C SER A 128 -17.78 -1.36 -9.99
N ILE A 129 -17.28 -1.45 -8.75
CA ILE A 129 -16.78 -0.32 -7.94
C ILE A 129 -15.27 -0.41 -7.62
#